data_AF-A0A4Y9ZRA7-F1
#
_entry.id   AF-A0A4Y9ZRA7-F1
#
_cell.length_a   1.000
_cell.length_b   1.000
_cell.length_c   1.000
_cell.angle_alpha   90.00
_cell.angle_beta   90.00
_cell.angle_gamma   90.00
#
_symmetry.space_group_name_H-M   'P 1'
#
loop_
_entity.id
_entity.type
_entity.pdbx_description
1 polymer ?
#
loop_
_entity_poly.entity_id
_entity_poly.type
_entity_poly.pdbx_seq_one_letter_code
_entity_poly.pdbx_strand_id
1 'polypeptide(L)'
;MEFDTAMASAVQLARIHQAKQRKIEALKRELLEMEGRWRAMVEELEEGRQDLGFMISEGDERIQAIEKAKEGAIPYPELLAYAQSLSAFTSAPPNMPDLALPGQPPPPLFFPPFPNEEKMRRGRLNAEAPLGLLGETHSVGRPPSPSPQAEQRRGPAANPYRPVDNRPQQVFDLDLDLNPDL
;
A
#
# COMPACT_ATOMS: atom_id res chain seq x y z
N MET A 1 75.73 -26.16 -60.30
CA MET A 1 76.18 -24.96 -59.59
C MET A 1 75.10 -23.89 -59.49
N GLU A 2 74.38 -23.50 -60.55
CA GLU A 2 73.31 -22.48 -60.45
C GLU A 2 72.10 -22.90 -59.57
N PHE A 3 71.73 -24.18 -59.57
CA PHE A 3 70.69 -24.69 -58.69
C PHE A 3 71.09 -24.59 -57.21
N ASP A 4 72.36 -24.88 -56.89
CA ASP A 4 72.86 -24.84 -55.51
C ASP A 4 72.89 -23.41 -54.97
N THR A 5 73.25 -22.43 -55.81
CA THR A 5 73.24 -21.01 -55.42
C THR A 5 71.83 -20.46 -55.27
N ALA A 6 70.89 -20.86 -56.14
CA ALA A 6 69.48 -20.50 -56.01
C ALA A 6 68.84 -21.13 -54.76
N MET A 7 69.19 -22.39 -54.45
CA MET A 7 68.71 -23.06 -53.24
C MET A 7 69.27 -22.42 -51.97
N ALA A 8 70.56 -22.06 -51.94
CA ALA A 8 71.17 -21.36 -50.82
C ALA A 8 70.51 -19.99 -50.56
N SER A 9 70.19 -19.23 -51.62
CA SER A 9 69.52 -17.92 -51.48
C SER A 9 68.07 -18.07 -50.98
N ALA A 10 67.33 -19.07 -51.46
CA ALA A 10 65.99 -19.38 -51.01
C ALA A 10 65.95 -19.78 -49.52
N VAL A 11 66.91 -20.58 -49.05
CA VAL A 11 67.04 -20.97 -47.64
C VAL A 11 67.34 -19.76 -46.76
N GLN A 12 68.23 -18.87 -47.20
CA GLN A 12 68.54 -17.65 -46.45
C GLN A 12 67.33 -16.71 -46.36
N LEU A 13 66.59 -16.57 -47.47
CA LEU A 13 65.35 -15.80 -47.51
C LEU A 13 64.29 -16.40 -46.57
N ALA A 14 64.11 -17.73 -46.60
CA ALA A 14 63.20 -18.44 -45.69
C ALA A 14 63.56 -18.18 -44.21
N ARG A 15 64.85 -18.18 -43.86
CA ARG A 15 65.31 -17.87 -42.50
C ARG A 15 64.95 -16.44 -42.07
N ILE A 16 65.08 -15.47 -42.97
CA ILE A 16 64.69 -14.08 -42.72
C ILE A 16 63.17 -13.98 -42.51
N HIS A 17 62.38 -14.64 -43.35
CA HIS A 17 60.92 -14.67 -43.20
C HIS A 17 60.49 -15.32 -41.89
N GLN A 18 61.12 -16.43 -41.48
CA GLN A 18 60.83 -17.08 -40.19
C GLN A 18 61.13 -16.16 -39.00
N ALA A 19 62.25 -15.41 -39.04
CA ALA A 19 62.57 -14.45 -37.98
C ALA A 19 61.53 -13.31 -37.89
N LYS A 20 61.10 -12.77 -39.05
CA LYS A 20 60.04 -11.75 -39.12
C LYS A 20 58.70 -12.30 -38.63
N GLN A 21 58.36 -13.53 -39.02
CA GLN A 21 57.12 -14.19 -38.63
C GLN A 21 57.03 -14.36 -37.10
N ARG A 22 58.12 -14.79 -36.46
CA ARG A 22 58.18 -14.88 -34.99
C ARG A 22 57.95 -13.53 -34.31
N LYS A 23 58.48 -12.45 -34.90
CA LYS A 23 58.26 -11.08 -34.40
C LYS A 23 56.80 -10.65 -34.57
N ILE A 24 56.19 -10.94 -35.71
CA ILE A 24 54.76 -10.67 -35.97
C ILE A 24 53.89 -11.43 -34.95
N GLU A 25 54.20 -12.70 -34.69
CA GLU A 25 53.47 -13.52 -33.71
C GLU A 25 53.65 -13.04 -32.27
N ALA A 26 54.80 -12.47 -31.92
CA ALA A 26 55.01 -11.84 -30.62
C ALA A 26 54.16 -10.56 -30.48
N LEU A 27 54.21 -9.66 -31.48
CA LEU A 27 53.43 -8.44 -31.50
C LEU A 27 51.92 -8.71 -31.51
N LYS A 28 51.47 -9.74 -32.24
CA LYS A 28 50.07 -10.15 -32.25
C LYS A 28 49.60 -10.57 -30.86
N ARG A 29 50.43 -11.30 -30.11
CA ARG A 29 50.11 -11.71 -28.73
C ARG A 29 49.99 -10.52 -27.80
N GLU A 30 50.92 -9.57 -27.90
CA GLU A 30 50.89 -8.33 -27.12
C GLU A 30 49.63 -7.50 -27.43
N LEU A 31 49.28 -7.36 -28.71
CA LEU A 31 48.08 -6.64 -29.12
C LEU A 31 46.80 -7.30 -28.56
N LEU A 32 46.71 -8.62 -28.63
CA LEU A 32 45.56 -9.36 -28.08
C LEU A 32 45.46 -9.21 -26.55
N GLU A 33 46.58 -9.16 -25.85
CA GLU A 33 46.61 -8.92 -24.41
C GLU A 33 46.15 -7.50 -24.07
N MET A 34 46.63 -6.50 -24.81
CA MET A 34 46.20 -5.10 -24.65
C MET A 34 44.71 -4.93 -24.96
N GLU A 35 44.21 -5.58 -26.01
CA GLU A 35 42.80 -5.57 -26.36
C GLU A 35 41.94 -6.21 -25.26
N GLY A 36 42.41 -7.34 -24.69
CA GLY A 36 41.76 -7.96 -23.54
C GLY A 36 41.65 -7.02 -22.34
N ARG A 37 42.76 -6.34 -21.99
CA ARG A 37 42.78 -5.33 -20.92
C ARG A 37 41.85 -4.16 -21.21
N TRP A 38 41.85 -3.67 -22.45
CA TRP A 38 40.98 -2.58 -22.86
C TRP A 38 39.50 -2.94 -22.74
N ARG A 39 39.11 -4.14 -23.19
CA ARG A 39 37.73 -4.62 -23.06
C ARG A 39 37.31 -4.74 -21.60
N ALA A 40 38.17 -5.27 -20.74
CA ALA A 40 37.89 -5.36 -19.30
C ALA A 40 37.66 -3.97 -18.67
N MET A 41 38.49 -2.97 -19.02
CA MET A 41 38.28 -1.60 -18.53
C MET A 41 36.96 -0.99 -19.03
N VAL A 42 36.58 -1.25 -20.28
CA VAL A 42 35.30 -0.75 -20.82
C VAL A 42 34.11 -1.40 -20.14
N GLU A 43 34.20 -2.70 -19.84
CA GLU A 43 33.17 -3.45 -19.13
C GLU A 43 32.99 -2.92 -17.70
N GLU A 44 34.09 -2.74 -16.96
CA GLU A 44 34.06 -2.18 -15.61
C GLU A 44 33.50 -0.74 -15.60
N LEU A 45 33.85 0.07 -16.60
CA LEU A 45 33.31 1.43 -16.73
C LEU A 45 31.80 1.45 -17.01
N GLU A 46 31.31 0.53 -17.83
CA GLU A 46 29.88 0.43 -18.13
C GLU A 46 29.09 -0.08 -16.93
N GLU A 47 29.62 -1.06 -16.20
CA GLU A 47 29.05 -1.52 -14.92
C GLU A 47 28.98 -0.36 -13.91
N GLY A 48 30.08 0.35 -13.69
CA GLY A 48 30.10 1.51 -12.81
C GLY A 48 29.14 2.63 -13.25
N ARG A 49 28.98 2.86 -14.57
CA ARG A 49 28.01 3.82 -15.10
C ARG A 49 26.57 3.40 -14.78
N GLN A 50 26.25 2.11 -14.92
CA GLN A 50 24.92 1.58 -14.64
C GLN A 50 24.60 1.65 -13.15
N ASP A 51 25.54 1.27 -12.28
CA ASP A 51 25.39 1.33 -10.83
C ASP A 51 25.15 2.76 -10.35
N LEU A 52 25.94 3.72 -10.84
CA LEU A 52 25.74 5.13 -10.53
C LEU A 52 24.38 5.63 -11.03
N GLY A 53 23.95 5.19 -12.21
CA GLY A 53 22.61 5.49 -12.73
C GLY A 53 21.50 4.98 -11.81
N PHE A 54 21.62 3.75 -11.33
CA PHE A 54 20.69 3.17 -10.37
C PHE A 54 20.67 3.96 -9.05
N MET A 55 21.84 4.26 -8.48
CA MET A 55 21.95 5.04 -7.24
C MET A 55 21.31 6.43 -7.34
N ILE A 56 21.47 7.10 -8.49
CA ILE A 56 20.85 8.41 -8.72
C ILE A 56 19.33 8.25 -8.78
N SER A 57 18.81 7.28 -9.54
CA SER A 57 17.36 7.04 -9.64
C SER A 57 16.73 6.72 -8.28
N GLU A 58 17.38 5.86 -7.48
CA GLU A 58 16.92 5.56 -6.12
C GLU A 58 17.01 6.79 -5.21
N GLY A 59 18.06 7.60 -5.37
CA GLY A 59 18.21 8.87 -4.66
C GLY A 59 17.06 9.83 -4.94
N ASP A 60 16.67 9.98 -6.21
CA ASP A 60 15.57 10.84 -6.64
C ASP A 60 14.23 10.34 -6.07
N GLU A 61 13.97 9.03 -6.11
CA GLU A 61 12.77 8.43 -5.51
C GLU A 61 12.70 8.67 -4.00
N ARG A 62 13.83 8.52 -3.29
CA ARG A 62 13.91 8.78 -1.85
C ARG A 62 13.66 10.24 -1.52
N ILE A 63 14.20 11.18 -2.31
CA ILE A 63 13.95 12.62 -2.13
C ILE A 63 12.46 12.91 -2.29
N GLN A 64 11.83 12.41 -3.36
CA GLN A 64 10.40 12.59 -3.57
C GLN A 64 9.55 11.99 -2.44
N ALA A 65 9.94 10.83 -1.91
CA ALA A 65 9.25 10.22 -0.78
C ALA A 65 9.37 11.07 0.50
N ILE A 66 10.56 11.64 0.75
CA ILE A 66 10.80 12.54 1.88
C ILE A 66 9.98 13.83 1.73
N GLU A 67 9.92 14.42 0.54
CA GLU A 67 9.13 15.63 0.28
C GLU A 67 7.64 15.37 0.51
N LYS A 68 7.10 14.28 -0.05
CA LYS A 68 5.70 13.86 0.21
C LYS A 68 5.43 13.62 1.70
N ALA A 69 6.37 13.00 2.41
CA ALA A 69 6.24 12.78 3.85
C ALA A 69 6.26 14.09 4.65
N LYS A 70 7.04 15.08 4.22
CA LYS A 70 7.06 16.41 4.82
C LYS A 70 5.77 17.19 4.55
N GLU A 71 5.25 17.13 3.34
CA GLU A 71 3.98 17.77 2.98
C GLU A 71 2.80 17.16 3.74
N GLY A 72 2.79 15.83 3.90
CA GLY A 72 1.78 15.10 4.67
C GLY A 72 2.06 15.02 6.18
N ALA A 73 3.06 15.76 6.70
CA ALA A 73 3.44 15.65 8.09
C ALA A 73 2.35 16.20 9.01
N ILE A 74 1.70 15.31 9.76
CA ILE A 74 0.72 15.67 10.79
C ILE A 74 1.48 16.12 12.04
N PRO A 75 1.15 17.28 12.63
CA PRO A 75 1.84 17.77 13.81
C PRO A 75 1.64 16.83 15.00
N TYR A 76 2.71 16.61 15.77
CA TYR A 76 2.73 15.68 16.89
C TYR A 76 1.58 15.86 17.92
N PRO A 77 1.18 17.11 18.29
CA PRO A 77 0.05 17.31 19.18
C PRO A 77 -1.27 16.74 18.65
N GLU A 78 -1.54 16.85 17.35
CA GLU A 78 -2.76 16.33 16.74
C GLU A 78 -2.76 14.80 16.71
N LEU A 79 -1.61 14.19 16.39
CA LEU A 79 -1.43 12.73 16.45
C LEU A 79 -1.67 12.20 17.87
N LEU A 80 -1.14 12.88 18.89
CA LEU A 80 -1.32 12.46 20.28
C LEU A 80 -2.78 12.58 20.73
N ALA A 81 -3.44 13.69 20.40
CA ALA A 81 -4.85 13.90 20.71
C ALA A 81 -5.74 12.86 20.02
N TYR A 82 -5.47 12.58 18.74
CA TYR A 82 -6.19 11.57 17.99
C TYR A 82 -5.95 10.15 18.53
N ALA A 83 -4.71 9.78 18.85
CA ALA A 83 -4.37 8.49 19.45
C ALA A 83 -5.06 8.30 20.82
N GLN A 84 -5.09 9.34 21.65
CA GLN A 84 -5.83 9.32 22.92
C GLN A 84 -7.34 9.12 22.68
N SER A 85 -7.90 9.77 21.65
CA SER A 85 -9.31 9.57 21.28
C SER A 85 -9.60 8.14 20.84
N LEU A 86 -8.71 7.52 20.04
CA LEU A 86 -8.86 6.15 19.55
C LEU A 86 -8.71 5.11 20.65
N SER A 87 -7.84 5.34 21.63
CA SER A 87 -7.58 4.43 22.75
C SER A 87 -8.86 3.99 23.48
N ALA A 88 -9.81 4.90 23.63
CA ALA A 88 -11.11 4.63 24.26
C ALA A 88 -12.04 3.69 23.44
N PHE A 89 -11.77 3.51 22.14
CA PHE A 89 -12.55 2.65 21.23
C PHE A 89 -11.81 1.36 20.83
N THR A 90 -10.48 1.34 20.97
CA THR A 90 -9.65 0.22 20.49
C THR A 90 -9.15 -0.70 21.60
N SER A 91 -9.13 -0.25 22.85
CA SER A 91 -8.60 -1.03 23.97
C SER A 91 -9.72 -1.48 24.91
N ALA A 92 -10.08 -2.76 24.88
CA ALA A 92 -10.75 -3.39 26.01
C ALA A 92 -9.66 -3.75 27.04
N PRO A 93 -9.61 -3.11 28.22
CA PRO A 93 -8.58 -3.42 29.20
C PRO A 93 -8.63 -4.92 29.55
N PRO A 94 -7.49 -5.65 29.54
CA PRO A 94 -7.46 -7.10 29.72
C PRO A 94 -8.02 -7.59 31.08
N ASN A 95 -8.20 -6.68 32.04
CA ASN A 95 -8.84 -6.91 33.33
C ASN A 95 -10.03 -5.96 33.52
N MET A 96 -11.00 -5.90 32.60
CA MET A 96 -12.22 -5.12 32.86
C MET A 96 -12.95 -5.76 34.05
N PRO A 97 -13.08 -5.08 35.20
CA PRO A 97 -13.81 -5.64 36.31
C PRO A 97 -15.30 -5.68 35.98
N ASP A 98 -15.98 -6.73 36.45
CA ASP A 98 -17.41 -6.91 36.25
C ASP A 98 -18.21 -5.71 36.80
N LEU A 99 -18.90 -4.98 35.92
CA LEU A 99 -19.64 -3.75 36.21
C LEU A 99 -20.83 -3.97 37.18
N ALA A 100 -21.13 -5.22 37.54
CA ALA A 100 -22.17 -5.57 38.50
C ALA A 100 -21.74 -5.45 39.98
N LEU A 101 -20.45 -5.22 40.28
CA LEU A 101 -19.93 -5.14 41.66
C LEU A 101 -19.95 -3.70 42.21
N PRO A 102 -20.69 -3.42 43.31
CA PRO A 102 -20.73 -2.09 43.90
C PRO A 102 -19.41 -1.74 44.61
N GLY A 103 -18.88 -0.53 44.37
CA GLY A 103 -17.76 0.05 45.12
C GLY A 103 -16.45 0.27 44.35
N GLN A 104 -16.42 0.05 43.03
CA GLN A 104 -15.22 0.26 42.22
C GLN A 104 -15.07 1.69 41.69
N PRO A 105 -13.82 2.14 41.41
CA PRO A 105 -13.58 3.42 40.75
C PRO A 105 -14.33 3.46 39.41
N PRO A 106 -14.77 4.65 38.96
CA PRO A 106 -15.52 4.76 37.70
C PRO A 106 -14.70 4.11 36.58
N PRO A 107 -15.29 3.18 35.82
CA PRO A 107 -14.56 2.43 34.82
C PRO A 107 -13.96 3.38 33.77
N PRO A 108 -12.78 3.07 33.21
CA PRO A 108 -12.25 3.80 32.08
C PRO A 108 -13.31 3.85 30.97
N LEU A 109 -13.47 5.03 30.35
CA LEU A 109 -14.41 5.25 29.25
C LEU A 109 -14.07 4.31 28.10
N PHE A 110 -14.81 3.20 28.01
CA PHE A 110 -14.71 2.21 26.95
C PHE A 110 -15.93 2.33 26.05
N PHE A 111 -15.69 2.52 24.76
CA PHE A 111 -16.72 2.52 23.75
C PHE A 111 -16.62 1.26 22.90
N PRO A 112 -17.76 0.68 22.49
CA PRO A 112 -17.74 -0.47 21.60
C PRO A 112 -17.04 -0.11 20.27
N PRO A 113 -16.38 -1.08 19.63
CA PRO A 113 -15.58 -0.88 18.42
C PRO A 113 -16.36 -0.35 17.21
N PHE A 114 -17.69 -0.47 17.25
CA PHE A 114 -18.62 0.05 16.24
C PHE A 114 -19.79 0.77 16.91
N PRO A 115 -20.38 1.80 16.25
CA PRO A 115 -21.55 2.50 16.78
C PRO A 115 -22.70 1.52 17.03
N ASN A 116 -23.29 1.56 18.23
CA ASN A 116 -24.46 0.73 18.55
C ASN A 116 -25.73 1.27 17.88
N GLU A 117 -26.77 0.44 17.80
CA GLU A 117 -28.06 0.78 17.19
C GLU A 117 -28.69 2.03 17.82
N GLU A 118 -28.57 2.21 19.13
CA GLU A 118 -29.07 3.41 19.81
C GLU A 118 -28.33 4.69 19.39
N LYS A 119 -27.00 4.66 19.24
CA LYS A 119 -26.21 5.79 18.74
C LYS A 119 -26.51 6.06 17.27
N MET A 120 -26.74 5.02 16.46
CA MET A 120 -27.17 5.19 15.07
C MET A 120 -28.56 5.83 15.00
N ARG A 121 -29.54 5.32 15.76
CA ARG A 121 -30.92 5.83 15.84
C ARG A 121 -30.99 7.25 16.39
N ARG A 122 -30.15 7.59 17.36
CA ARG A 122 -30.03 8.96 17.90
C ARG A 122 -29.15 9.85 17.03
N GLY A 123 -28.44 9.28 16.05
CA GLY A 123 -27.57 10.00 15.13
C GLY A 123 -28.37 10.92 14.21
N ARG A 124 -27.72 11.97 13.72
CA ARG A 124 -28.33 13.00 12.87
C ARG A 124 -29.01 12.42 11.62
N LEU A 125 -28.46 11.35 11.07
CA LEU A 125 -29.02 10.66 9.89
C LEU A 125 -30.45 10.13 10.13
N ASN A 126 -30.78 9.69 11.35
CA ASN A 126 -32.13 9.24 11.70
C ASN A 126 -33.04 10.38 12.19
N ALA A 127 -32.48 11.56 12.49
CA ALA A 127 -33.23 12.75 12.84
C ALA A 127 -33.65 13.57 11.60
N GLU A 128 -33.01 13.32 10.46
CA GLU A 128 -33.35 13.94 9.17
C GLU A 128 -34.56 13.24 8.54
N ALA A 129 -35.25 13.96 7.64
CA ALA A 129 -36.41 13.43 6.95
C ALA A 129 -36.05 12.14 6.19
N PRO A 130 -36.95 11.15 6.10
CA PRO A 130 -36.69 9.93 5.34
C PRO A 130 -36.25 10.31 3.92
N LEU A 131 -35.22 9.62 3.42
CA LEU A 131 -34.81 9.72 2.02
C LEU A 131 -36.06 9.49 1.18
N GLY A 132 -36.46 10.51 0.41
CA GLY A 132 -37.72 10.54 -0.33
C GLY A 132 -37.84 9.45 -1.38
N LEU A 133 -38.70 9.64 -2.36
CA LEU A 133 -38.83 8.66 -3.44
C LEU A 133 -37.51 8.55 -4.23
N LEU A 134 -37.24 7.36 -4.77
CA LEU A 134 -36.04 7.05 -5.54
C LEU A 134 -35.83 8.09 -6.65
N GLY A 135 -34.81 8.94 -6.51
CA GLY A 135 -34.49 10.03 -7.45
C GLY A 135 -34.59 11.45 -6.87
N GLU A 136 -35.10 11.64 -5.66
CA GLU A 136 -35.15 12.94 -4.98
C GLU A 136 -33.83 13.24 -4.25
N THR A 137 -33.25 14.43 -4.47
CA THR A 137 -32.04 14.89 -3.79
C THR A 137 -32.39 15.91 -2.71
N HIS A 138 -32.06 15.62 -1.46
CA HIS A 138 -32.23 16.56 -0.34
C HIS A 138 -30.87 17.17 0.04
N SER A 139 -30.85 18.48 0.29
CA SER A 139 -29.66 19.19 0.75
C SER A 139 -29.34 18.78 2.20
N VAL A 140 -28.26 18.02 2.37
CA VAL A 140 -27.70 17.68 3.68
C VAL A 140 -26.84 18.84 4.17
N GLY A 141 -27.37 19.66 5.10
CA GLY A 141 -26.62 20.76 5.69
C GLY A 141 -27.48 21.95 6.10
N ARG A 142 -28.25 21.83 7.19
CA ARG A 142 -28.86 22.98 7.86
C ARG A 142 -28.00 23.39 9.08
N PRO A 143 -27.74 24.70 9.30
CA PRO A 143 -27.05 25.17 10.51
C PRO A 143 -27.82 24.76 11.78
N PRO A 144 -27.12 24.59 12.93
CA PRO A 144 -27.69 23.95 14.11
C PRO A 144 -28.90 24.71 14.63
N SER A 145 -30.06 24.05 14.64
CA SER A 145 -31.24 24.52 15.36
C SER A 145 -31.02 24.35 16.86
N PRO A 146 -31.33 25.36 17.70
CA PRO A 146 -31.19 25.25 19.15
C PRO A 146 -32.09 24.13 19.71
N SER A 147 -31.52 23.38 20.65
CA SER A 147 -32.11 22.20 21.29
C SER A 147 -33.49 22.46 21.89
N PRO A 148 -34.49 21.58 21.71
CA PRO A 148 -35.73 21.66 22.48
C PRO A 148 -35.48 21.19 23.93
N GLN A 149 -36.13 21.89 24.88
CA GLN A 149 -36.06 21.66 26.32
C GLN A 149 -36.65 20.30 26.74
N ALA A 150 -36.10 19.77 27.83
CA ALA A 150 -36.43 18.47 28.41
C ALA A 150 -37.90 18.31 28.83
N GLU A 151 -38.43 17.12 28.56
CA GLU A 151 -39.79 16.64 28.79
C GLU A 151 -40.25 16.66 30.26
N GLN A 152 -41.53 16.97 30.47
CA GLN A 152 -42.27 16.64 31.70
C GLN A 152 -42.77 15.19 31.67
N ARG A 153 -42.60 14.51 32.81
CA ARG A 153 -42.74 13.07 33.02
C ARG A 153 -44.20 12.57 33.06
N ARG A 154 -44.42 11.44 32.34
CA ARG A 154 -45.19 10.19 32.62
C ARG A 154 -46.56 10.21 33.33
N GLY A 155 -47.50 9.47 32.73
CA GLY A 155 -48.52 8.64 33.40
C GLY A 155 -48.42 7.16 32.96
N PRO A 156 -48.99 6.18 33.70
CA PRO A 156 -48.66 4.76 33.57
C PRO A 156 -49.66 3.93 32.74
N ALA A 157 -49.15 2.82 32.17
CA ALA A 157 -49.85 1.63 31.67
C ALA A 157 -50.57 1.68 30.30
N ALA A 158 -49.84 1.34 29.24
CA ALA A 158 -50.24 0.36 28.21
C ALA A 158 -49.04 0.13 27.27
N ASN A 159 -48.68 -1.12 26.99
CA ASN A 159 -47.58 -1.47 26.09
C ASN A 159 -47.98 -1.14 24.62
N PRO A 160 -47.35 -0.19 23.93
CA PRO A 160 -47.74 0.19 22.55
C PRO A 160 -47.24 -0.77 21.47
N TYR A 161 -46.39 -1.74 21.84
CA TYR A 161 -45.69 -2.65 20.91
C TYR A 161 -46.42 -3.96 20.64
N ARG A 162 -47.76 -4.00 20.69
CA ARG A 162 -48.53 -5.14 20.19
C ARG A 162 -49.28 -4.75 18.91
N PRO A 163 -48.67 -4.88 17.73
CA PRO A 163 -49.41 -4.82 16.47
C PRO A 163 -50.43 -5.96 16.43
N VAL A 164 -51.66 -5.66 16.04
CA VAL A 164 -52.68 -6.65 15.69
C VAL A 164 -52.38 -7.10 14.27
N ASP A 165 -51.93 -8.33 14.08
CA ASP A 165 -51.61 -8.89 12.76
C ASP A 165 -52.88 -9.10 11.93
N ASN A 166 -53.16 -8.18 11.01
CA ASN A 166 -54.19 -8.31 9.98
C ASN A 166 -53.57 -8.16 8.58
N ARG A 167 -52.61 -9.02 8.23
CA ARG A 167 -52.09 -9.11 6.86
C ARG A 167 -52.33 -10.52 6.30
N PRO A 168 -52.91 -10.67 5.10
CA PRO A 168 -52.98 -11.97 4.45
C PRO A 168 -51.57 -12.45 4.16
N GLN A 169 -51.25 -13.68 4.58
CA GLN A 169 -50.01 -14.36 4.25
C GLN A 169 -49.92 -14.54 2.73
N GLN A 170 -49.08 -13.75 2.07
CA GLN A 170 -48.64 -14.07 0.71
C GLN A 170 -47.55 -15.13 0.85
N VAL A 171 -47.90 -16.36 0.49
CA VAL A 171 -46.97 -17.48 0.36
C VAL A 171 -46.13 -17.22 -0.89
N PHE A 172 -44.85 -16.91 -0.70
CA PHE A 172 -43.89 -16.91 -1.80
C PHE A 172 -43.37 -18.33 -1.97
N ASP A 173 -43.84 -19.01 -3.01
CA ASP A 173 -43.30 -20.31 -3.42
C ASP A 173 -42.13 -20.04 -4.39
N LEU A 174 -40.93 -19.95 -3.82
CA LEU A 174 -39.67 -19.76 -4.56
C LEU A 174 -39.07 -21.13 -4.84
N ASP A 175 -39.48 -21.74 -5.95
CA ASP A 175 -38.87 -22.95 -6.49
C ASP A 175 -37.52 -22.59 -7.14
N LEU A 176 -36.47 -22.54 -6.30
CA LEU A 176 -35.08 -22.32 -6.67
C LEU A 176 -34.43 -23.68 -6.96
N ASP A 177 -34.57 -24.16 -8.20
CA ASP A 177 -33.75 -25.28 -8.70
C ASP A 177 -32.28 -24.83 -8.80
N LEU A 178 -31.43 -25.42 -7.95
CA LEU A 178 -30.03 -25.07 -7.74
C LEU A 178 -29.05 -26.07 -8.40
N ASN A 179 -29.48 -26.81 -9.42
CA ASN A 179 -28.60 -27.72 -10.16
C ASN A 179 -28.42 -27.28 -11.63
N PRO A 180 -27.45 -26.43 -11.94
CA PRO A 180 -27.17 -26.01 -13.31
C PRO A 180 -26.16 -26.95 -14.00
N ASP A 181 -26.33 -28.28 -13.94
CA ASP A 181 -25.44 -29.23 -14.60
C ASP A 181 -26.20 -30.42 -15.23
N LEU A 182 -26.72 -30.23 -16.45
CA LEU A 182 -26.89 -31.26 -17.49
C LEU A 182 -26.98 -30.63 -18.89
#